data_AF-A0A074YDQ5-F1
#
_entry.id   AF-A0A074YDQ5-F1
#
_cell.length_a   1.000
_cell.length_b   1.000
_cell.length_c   1.000
_cell.angle_alpha   90.00
_cell.angle_beta   90.00
_cell.angle_gamma   90.00
#
_symmetry.space_group_name_H-M   'P 1'
#
loop_
_entity.id
_entity.type
_entity.pdbx_description
1 polymer ?
#
loop_
_entity_poly.entity_id
_entity_poly.type
_entity_poly.pdbx_seq_one_letter_code
_entity_poly.pdbx_strand_id
1 'polypeptide(L)'
;MSFSATGVPKPLQSRPKKSPIQLLRSASSPFGNHPRRKAATTTPQAGVKRSQSEISSTDQPLDSTGIVTTLPPSKVPQDVVSLIRYIQQHTWTDIPDRAAGMNSTRIAEVLNFRKNMPPIVSIAHLHAVSASTTTTERELAKLVHSGIVKKLNIPGRGKGGFAIGEGVILVEDWINTIQQNQALSQPLKEKYAKVLEENTSSYTVPASLFLPEEVSELIAAGFMTSTSALSDHLYSLPGTASSPGSSSLANSWSTAATGTLAATGGSSAVHLNGGGGRGLHLSTSSSSSKLSSAKQPQTLTFSLPNTGAYLQTLTEARTHLLVLLTKSSPKYKESTKEMLRERWDGGIPLDDMQSKAKRARGEWNGVLPGKTKKWKQFYGMEFEWILEECLGSGGVECFKTRSVGLGVRVT
;
A
#
# COMPACT_ATOMS: atom_id res chain seq x y z
N MET A 1 46.56 -59.49 10.51
CA MET A 1 46.18 -60.65 11.33
C MET A 1 44.92 -60.27 12.12
N SER A 2 43.84 -61.00 11.84
CA SER A 2 42.55 -61.08 12.54
C SER A 2 42.76 -61.50 14.02
N PHE A 3 41.97 -61.17 15.07
CA PHE A 3 40.54 -61.45 15.35
C PHE A 3 40.05 -60.70 16.63
N SER A 4 38.73 -60.37 16.67
CA SER A 4 37.67 -60.52 17.74
C SER A 4 37.96 -60.16 19.23
N ALA A 5 37.07 -59.66 20.11
CA ALA A 5 35.67 -59.15 20.16
C ALA A 5 35.40 -58.60 21.60
N THR A 6 34.17 -58.10 21.87
CA THR A 6 33.53 -57.62 23.14
C THR A 6 33.48 -56.09 23.30
N GLY A 7 32.39 -55.39 23.68
CA GLY A 7 30.96 -55.69 23.93
C GLY A 7 30.19 -54.41 24.36
N VAL A 8 28.86 -54.35 24.07
CA VAL A 8 27.70 -53.76 24.86
C VAL A 8 27.72 -52.23 25.25
N PRO A 9 26.60 -51.48 25.55
CA PRO A 9 25.15 -51.53 25.22
C PRO A 9 24.56 -50.24 24.57
N LYS A 10 23.26 -50.29 24.20
CA LYS A 10 22.37 -49.16 23.80
C LYS A 10 21.78 -48.41 25.01
N PRO A 11 21.30 -47.15 24.82
CA PRO A 11 19.99 -46.80 25.40
C PRO A 11 19.04 -46.00 24.48
N LEU A 12 17.79 -45.93 24.97
CA LEU A 12 16.51 -45.76 24.29
C LEU A 12 16.01 -44.32 24.14
N GLN A 13 15.15 -44.14 23.13
CA GLN A 13 14.28 -42.99 22.85
C GLN A 13 13.24 -42.75 23.95
N SER A 14 13.02 -41.49 24.33
CA SER A 14 11.94 -41.08 25.22
C SER A 14 10.74 -40.48 24.44
N ARG A 15 9.55 -41.03 24.68
CA ARG A 15 8.24 -40.47 24.31
C ARG A 15 7.54 -39.93 25.57
N PRO A 16 6.71 -38.87 25.48
CA PRO A 16 6.00 -38.33 26.64
C PRO A 16 4.78 -39.20 27.03
N LYS A 17 4.62 -39.44 28.34
CA LYS A 17 3.52 -40.19 28.96
C LYS A 17 2.33 -39.27 29.31
N LYS A 18 1.12 -39.70 28.93
CA LYS A 18 -0.15 -39.37 29.63
C LYS A 18 -0.28 -40.38 30.79
N SER A 19 -0.72 -39.99 31.99
CA SER A 19 -2.10 -40.07 32.53
C SER A 19 -1.99 -40.17 34.08
N PRO A 20 -3.01 -40.57 34.87
CA PRO A 20 -4.24 -39.92 35.32
C PRO A 20 -4.29 -39.88 36.89
N ILE A 21 -5.42 -39.51 37.51
CA ILE A 21 -5.97 -39.94 38.85
C ILE A 21 -7.09 -38.94 39.20
N GLN A 22 -8.37 -39.29 38.92
CA GLN A 22 -9.36 -39.91 39.82
C GLN A 22 -9.95 -38.91 40.84
N LEU A 23 -11.18 -38.43 40.60
CA LEU A 23 -12.49 -38.96 41.04
C LEU A 23 -12.93 -38.34 42.38
N LEU A 24 -14.03 -37.58 42.37
CA LEU A 24 -15.23 -37.84 43.19
C LEU A 24 -16.32 -36.76 43.03
N ARG A 25 -17.55 -37.26 42.95
CA ARG A 25 -18.87 -36.66 43.29
C ARG A 25 -19.66 -35.91 42.21
N SER A 26 -20.59 -36.68 41.64
CA SER A 26 -21.91 -36.28 41.15
C SER A 26 -22.73 -35.55 42.23
N ALA A 27 -23.35 -34.44 41.88
CA ALA A 27 -24.65 -34.00 42.39
C ALA A 27 -25.22 -32.90 41.49
N SER A 28 -26.37 -33.16 40.88
CA SER A 28 -27.22 -32.20 40.19
C SER A 28 -27.79 -31.20 41.19
N SER A 29 -27.64 -29.89 40.91
CA SER A 29 -28.30 -28.83 41.68
C SER A 29 -29.19 -27.99 40.73
N PRO A 30 -30.46 -27.67 41.10
CA PRO A 30 -31.47 -27.17 40.17
C PRO A 30 -31.56 -25.64 40.08
N PHE A 31 -30.48 -24.89 40.35
CA PHE A 31 -30.52 -23.41 40.38
C PHE A 31 -29.51 -22.70 39.46
N GLY A 32 -29.06 -23.37 38.39
CA GLY A 32 -28.05 -22.84 37.46
C GLY A 32 -28.49 -21.73 36.49
N ASN A 33 -29.77 -21.40 36.40
CA ASN A 33 -30.32 -20.52 35.37
C ASN A 33 -31.02 -19.25 35.90
N HIS A 34 -30.37 -18.48 36.79
CA HIS A 34 -30.83 -17.12 37.09
C HIS A 34 -29.78 -16.04 36.79
N PRO A 35 -30.13 -14.99 36.02
CA PRO A 35 -29.20 -13.92 35.64
C PRO A 35 -28.87 -13.04 36.85
N ARG A 36 -27.58 -12.98 37.20
CA ARG A 36 -27.08 -12.21 38.36
C ARG A 36 -26.81 -10.76 37.94
N ARG A 37 -27.73 -9.85 38.28
CA ARG A 37 -27.57 -8.39 38.17
C ARG A 37 -26.83 -7.88 39.41
N LYS A 38 -25.70 -7.16 39.25
CA LYS A 38 -25.01 -6.50 40.38
C LYS A 38 -25.71 -5.19 40.74
N ALA A 39 -25.90 -4.96 42.03
CA ALA A 39 -26.59 -3.84 42.64
C ALA A 39 -25.71 -2.58 42.70
N ALA A 40 -26.32 -1.42 42.43
CA ALA A 40 -25.76 -0.10 42.66
C ALA A 40 -26.23 0.44 44.02
N THR A 41 -25.32 1.02 44.78
CA THR A 41 -25.52 1.59 46.12
C THR A 41 -26.06 3.03 46.01
N THR A 42 -27.07 3.36 46.81
CA THR A 42 -27.78 4.66 46.82
C THR A 42 -27.33 5.60 47.96
N THR A 43 -26.87 6.81 47.58
CA THR A 43 -27.20 8.20 48.09
C THR A 43 -26.82 8.61 49.54
N PRO A 44 -26.80 9.92 49.97
CA PRO A 44 -27.41 11.15 49.36
C PRO A 44 -26.65 12.51 49.48
N GLN A 45 -26.99 13.52 48.65
CA GLN A 45 -27.53 14.84 49.07
C GLN A 45 -27.61 15.90 47.93
N ALA A 46 -28.80 16.50 47.85
CA ALA A 46 -29.16 17.91 47.55
C ALA A 46 -28.40 18.72 46.47
N GLY A 47 -29.10 18.91 45.34
CA GLY A 47 -29.50 20.26 44.91
C GLY A 47 -28.46 21.16 44.22
N VAL A 48 -28.25 20.98 42.91
CA VAL A 48 -28.22 22.05 41.91
C VAL A 48 -28.67 21.45 40.57
N LYS A 49 -29.81 21.90 40.04
CA LYS A 49 -30.19 21.64 38.64
C LYS A 49 -29.20 22.38 37.73
N ARG A 50 -28.10 21.72 37.36
CA ARG A 50 -27.34 22.08 36.17
C ARG A 50 -27.91 21.24 35.04
N SER A 51 -28.64 21.90 34.14
CA SER A 51 -28.96 21.39 32.82
C SER A 51 -27.66 21.08 32.09
N GLN A 52 -27.16 19.84 32.26
CA GLN A 52 -26.29 19.24 31.27
C GLN A 52 -27.15 18.97 30.05
N SER A 53 -27.15 19.93 29.13
CA SER A 53 -27.31 19.61 27.72
C SER A 53 -26.19 18.65 27.36
N GLU A 54 -26.43 17.36 27.52
CA GLU A 54 -25.68 16.33 26.82
C GLU A 54 -25.91 16.58 25.32
N ILE A 55 -24.95 17.26 24.71
CA ILE A 55 -24.89 17.43 23.27
C ILE A 55 -24.57 16.03 22.71
N SER A 56 -25.62 15.27 22.38
CA SER A 56 -25.53 14.17 21.42
C SER A 56 -25.29 14.77 20.02
N SER A 57 -24.09 15.31 19.79
CA SER A 57 -23.68 15.88 18.50
C SER A 57 -23.26 14.82 17.47
N THR A 58 -23.30 13.54 17.83
CA THR A 58 -22.86 12.45 16.96
C THR A 58 -23.97 11.89 16.05
N ASP A 59 -25.21 12.34 16.20
CA ASP A 59 -26.36 11.82 15.42
C ASP A 59 -26.76 12.67 14.21
N GLN A 60 -26.21 13.88 14.07
CA GLN A 60 -26.48 14.74 12.93
C GLN A 60 -25.35 14.67 11.90
N PRO A 61 -25.67 14.64 10.60
CA PRO A 61 -24.66 14.71 9.57
C PRO A 61 -23.97 16.08 9.57
N LEU A 62 -22.73 16.13 9.10
CA LEU A 62 -22.01 17.39 8.89
C LEU A 62 -22.70 18.20 7.78
N ASP A 63 -22.91 19.48 8.04
CA ASP A 63 -23.49 20.40 7.05
C ASP A 63 -22.59 20.50 5.82
N SER A 64 -23.01 19.90 4.70
CA SER A 64 -22.29 19.99 3.43
C SER A 64 -22.70 21.24 2.66
N THR A 65 -21.77 22.18 2.52
CA THR A 65 -21.98 23.45 1.81
C THR A 65 -21.37 23.47 0.40
N GLY A 66 -20.56 22.46 0.06
CA GLY A 66 -19.96 22.32 -1.27
C GLY A 66 -18.87 21.27 -1.34
N ILE A 67 -18.78 20.57 -2.46
CA ILE A 67 -17.80 19.52 -2.73
C ILE A 67 -16.43 20.14 -3.03
N VAL A 68 -15.39 19.56 -2.46
CA VAL A 68 -13.98 19.91 -2.70
C VAL A 68 -13.34 18.75 -3.45
N THR A 69 -13.10 18.97 -4.74
CA THR A 69 -12.52 17.95 -5.64
C THR A 69 -11.00 17.96 -5.62
N THR A 70 -10.38 19.07 -5.23
CA THR A 70 -8.92 19.24 -5.19
C THR A 70 -8.47 20.00 -3.94
N LEU A 71 -7.26 19.71 -3.49
CA LEU A 71 -6.58 20.26 -2.31
C LEU A 71 -5.22 20.84 -2.74
N PRO A 72 -5.19 21.96 -3.49
CA PRO A 72 -3.93 22.50 -3.96
C PRO A 72 -3.08 23.07 -2.81
N PRO A 73 -1.77 22.77 -2.78
CA PRO A 73 -0.88 23.21 -1.72
C PRO A 73 -0.62 24.72 -1.85
N SER A 74 -0.67 25.42 -0.72
CA SER A 74 -0.38 26.85 -0.70
C SER A 74 1.12 27.08 -1.00
N LYS A 75 1.43 28.00 -1.92
CA LYS A 75 2.80 28.46 -2.24
C LYS A 75 3.65 27.51 -3.10
N VAL A 76 3.07 26.48 -3.72
CA VAL A 76 3.78 25.63 -4.70
C VAL A 76 3.32 25.98 -6.12
N PRO A 77 4.25 26.12 -7.08
CA PRO A 77 3.90 26.25 -8.50
C PRO A 77 3.01 25.10 -8.95
N GLN A 78 2.03 25.38 -9.81
CA GLN A 78 1.05 24.41 -10.28
C GLN A 78 1.53 23.62 -11.52
N ASP A 79 2.85 23.53 -11.68
CA ASP A 79 3.51 22.80 -12.75
C ASP A 79 3.67 21.33 -12.33
N VAL A 80 3.54 20.39 -13.27
CA VAL A 80 3.53 18.94 -12.99
C VAL A 80 4.80 18.50 -12.25
N VAL A 81 5.96 19.01 -12.66
CA VAL A 81 7.25 18.66 -12.03
C VAL A 81 7.28 19.15 -10.58
N SER A 82 6.85 20.39 -10.31
CA SER A 82 6.79 20.96 -8.97
C SER A 82 5.82 20.20 -8.06
N LEU A 83 4.66 19.80 -8.60
CA LEU A 83 3.69 19.00 -7.86
C LEU A 83 4.21 17.58 -7.55
N ILE A 84 4.89 16.92 -8.49
CA ILE A 84 5.55 15.62 -8.24
C ILE A 84 6.56 15.76 -7.11
N ARG A 85 7.42 16.79 -7.16
CA ARG A 85 8.41 17.06 -6.09
C ARG A 85 7.75 17.35 -4.76
N TYR A 86 6.66 18.13 -4.75
CA TYR A 86 5.89 18.39 -3.53
C TYR A 86 5.37 17.09 -2.89
N ILE A 87 4.74 16.22 -3.68
CA ILE A 87 4.19 14.94 -3.21
C ILE A 87 5.29 14.04 -2.65
N GLN A 88 6.44 13.94 -3.33
CA GLN A 88 7.59 13.17 -2.88
C GLN A 88 8.17 13.70 -1.55
N GLN A 89 8.22 15.02 -1.37
CA GLN A 89 8.77 15.66 -0.15
C GLN A 89 7.83 15.52 1.06
N HIS A 90 6.52 15.55 0.85
CA HIS A 90 5.51 15.49 1.92
C HIS A 90 4.95 14.09 2.13
N THR A 91 5.65 13.04 1.68
CA THR A 91 5.18 11.66 1.91
C THR A 91 5.35 11.24 3.37
N TRP A 92 6.37 11.76 4.05
CA TRP A 92 6.82 11.27 5.33
C TRP A 92 6.93 12.38 6.37
N THR A 93 6.43 12.13 7.56
CA THR A 93 6.73 12.97 8.73
C THR A 93 8.13 12.69 9.28
N ASP A 94 8.72 13.71 9.89
CA ASP A 94 10.03 13.61 10.54
C ASP A 94 10.04 12.59 11.67
N ILE A 95 11.15 11.88 11.81
CA ILE A 95 11.32 10.85 12.84
C ILE A 95 11.21 11.52 14.21
N PRO A 96 10.33 11.00 15.10
CA PRO A 96 10.09 11.64 16.37
C PRO A 96 11.31 11.48 17.28
N ASP A 97 11.47 12.42 18.22
CA ASP A 97 12.62 12.47 19.13
C ASP A 97 12.88 11.14 19.86
N ARG A 98 14.10 10.94 20.36
CA ARG A 98 14.52 9.69 21.04
C ARG A 98 13.58 9.23 22.16
N ALA A 99 12.84 10.13 22.80
CA ALA A 99 11.85 9.84 23.84
C ALA A 99 10.48 9.34 23.29
N ALA A 100 10.34 9.17 21.98
CA ALA A 100 9.09 8.74 21.34
C ALA A 100 8.82 7.24 21.40
N GLY A 101 9.70 6.46 22.07
CA GLY A 101 9.50 5.03 22.30
C GLY A 101 9.79 4.13 21.11
N MET A 102 10.55 4.62 20.11
CA MET A 102 11.03 3.84 18.97
C MET A 102 12.44 3.29 19.26
N ASN A 103 12.63 1.98 19.07
CA ASN A 103 13.96 1.37 19.21
C ASN A 103 14.87 1.76 18.03
N SER A 104 16.19 1.75 18.21
CA SER A 104 17.17 2.02 17.17
C SER A 104 17.01 1.10 15.95
N THR A 105 16.69 -0.18 16.17
CA THR A 105 16.40 -1.14 15.10
C THR A 105 15.21 -0.68 14.26
N ARG A 106 14.14 -0.21 14.92
CA ARG A 106 12.95 0.27 14.24
C ARG A 106 13.19 1.59 13.50
N ILE A 107 14.01 2.49 14.06
CA ILE A 107 14.43 3.71 13.36
C ILE A 107 15.19 3.35 12.08
N ALA A 108 16.12 2.40 12.15
CA ALA A 108 16.87 1.92 10.99
C ALA A 108 15.96 1.26 9.93
N GLU A 109 14.98 0.44 10.35
CA GLU A 109 13.98 -0.13 9.44
C GLU A 109 13.19 0.96 8.71
N VAL A 110 12.74 2.00 9.43
CA VAL A 110 11.99 3.13 8.83
C VAL A 110 12.85 3.88 7.84
N LEU A 111 14.09 4.22 8.21
CA LEU A 111 15.02 4.92 7.32
C LEU A 111 15.34 4.10 6.07
N ASN A 112 15.59 2.81 6.22
CA ASN A 112 15.86 1.91 5.09
C ASN A 112 14.64 1.77 4.19
N PHE A 113 13.43 1.63 4.75
CA PHE A 113 12.20 1.58 3.96
C PHE A 113 12.01 2.86 3.14
N ARG A 114 12.14 4.03 3.79
CA ARG A 114 12.01 5.33 3.12
C ARG A 114 13.05 5.54 2.03
N LYS A 115 14.31 5.16 2.29
CA LYS A 115 15.41 5.25 1.30
C LYS A 115 15.18 4.35 0.09
N ASN A 116 14.57 3.19 0.31
CA ASN A 116 14.35 2.18 -0.73
C ASN A 116 12.99 2.33 -1.43
N MET A 117 12.20 3.35 -1.09
CA MET A 117 10.91 3.62 -1.69
C MET A 117 11.09 4.12 -3.13
N PRO A 118 10.38 3.54 -4.12
CA PRO A 118 10.43 4.05 -5.47
C PRO A 118 9.78 5.45 -5.54
N PRO A 119 10.36 6.41 -6.29
CA PRO A 119 9.85 7.78 -6.38
C PRO A 119 8.65 7.91 -7.34
N ILE A 120 7.69 6.99 -7.19
CA ILE A 120 6.47 6.91 -7.99
C ILE A 120 5.38 7.77 -7.33
N VAL A 121 4.71 8.57 -8.14
CA VAL A 121 3.53 9.35 -7.74
C VAL A 121 2.33 8.86 -8.53
N SER A 122 1.19 8.63 -7.88
CA SER A 122 -0.03 8.24 -8.59
C SER A 122 -0.60 9.44 -9.36
N ILE A 123 -1.18 9.21 -10.55
CA ILE A 123 -1.85 10.28 -11.31
C ILE A 123 -3.05 10.83 -10.53
N ALA A 124 -3.74 9.95 -9.78
CA ALA A 124 -4.80 10.31 -8.86
C ALA A 124 -4.34 11.37 -7.83
N HIS A 125 -3.20 11.14 -7.17
CA HIS A 125 -2.61 12.10 -6.23
C HIS A 125 -2.34 13.44 -6.91
N LEU A 126 -1.72 13.40 -8.09
CA LEU A 126 -1.39 14.59 -8.85
C LEU A 126 -2.64 15.42 -9.18
N HIS A 127 -3.73 14.77 -9.55
CA HIS A 127 -5.02 15.42 -9.82
C HIS A 127 -5.64 16.01 -8.56
N ALA A 128 -5.52 15.34 -7.41
CA ALA A 128 -6.02 15.86 -6.14
C ALA A 128 -5.29 17.14 -5.71
N VAL A 129 -3.99 17.23 -5.96
CA VAL A 129 -3.13 18.35 -5.51
C VAL A 129 -3.07 19.46 -6.57
N SER A 130 -3.51 19.20 -7.80
CA SER A 130 -3.59 20.22 -8.84
C SER A 130 -4.81 21.12 -8.69
N ALA A 131 -4.65 22.41 -9.01
CA ALA A 131 -5.78 23.34 -9.15
C ALA A 131 -6.73 22.96 -10.30
N SER A 132 -6.24 22.33 -11.37
CA SER A 132 -7.03 21.93 -12.53
C SER A 132 -6.49 20.66 -13.18
N THR A 133 -7.31 19.61 -13.16
CA THR A 133 -6.96 18.28 -13.70
C THR A 133 -6.66 18.33 -15.20
N THR A 134 -7.49 19.04 -15.97
CA THR A 134 -7.34 19.11 -17.44
C THR A 134 -6.05 19.79 -17.90
N THR A 135 -5.59 20.80 -17.16
CA THR A 135 -4.33 21.50 -17.47
C THR A 135 -3.14 20.62 -17.12
N THR A 136 -3.20 19.92 -15.98
CA THR A 136 -2.18 18.97 -15.54
C THR A 136 -2.06 17.79 -16.49
N GLU A 137 -3.16 17.24 -17.01
CA GLU A 137 -3.11 16.17 -18.00
C GLU A 137 -2.46 16.62 -19.32
N ARG A 138 -2.80 17.83 -19.80
CA ARG A 138 -2.20 18.40 -21.01
C ARG A 138 -0.71 18.64 -20.84
N GLU A 139 -0.28 19.14 -19.69
CA GLU A 139 1.14 19.34 -19.38
C GLU A 139 1.86 18.00 -19.22
N LEU A 140 1.26 17.05 -18.50
CA LEU A 140 1.80 15.71 -18.32
C LEU A 140 2.01 15.02 -19.67
N ALA A 141 1.07 15.13 -20.60
CA ALA A 141 1.22 14.58 -21.96
C ALA A 141 2.41 15.22 -22.70
N LYS A 142 2.63 16.53 -22.56
CA LYS A 142 3.80 17.21 -23.13
C LYS A 142 5.10 16.70 -22.51
N LEU A 143 5.16 16.55 -21.18
CA LEU A 143 6.34 16.08 -20.47
C LEU A 143 6.66 14.60 -20.74
N VAL A 144 5.63 13.79 -20.96
CA VAL A 144 5.76 12.40 -21.41
C VAL A 144 6.23 12.34 -22.86
N HIS A 145 5.81 13.26 -23.72
CA HIS A 145 6.33 13.31 -25.08
C HIS A 145 7.79 13.82 -25.13
N SER A 146 8.17 14.72 -24.21
CA SER A 146 9.50 15.35 -24.19
C SER A 146 10.58 14.54 -23.48
N GLY A 147 10.29 13.37 -22.91
CA GLY A 147 11.32 12.58 -22.21
C GLY A 147 11.50 12.89 -20.73
N ILE A 148 10.78 13.86 -20.17
CA ILE A 148 11.04 14.35 -18.80
C ILE A 148 10.32 13.48 -17.78
N VAL A 149 9.09 13.07 -18.08
CA VAL A 149 8.26 12.23 -17.21
C VAL A 149 8.02 10.89 -17.91
N LYS A 150 8.14 9.80 -17.16
CA LYS A 150 7.73 8.48 -17.63
C LYS A 150 6.47 8.05 -16.89
N LYS A 151 5.48 7.61 -17.65
CA LYS A 151 4.29 6.99 -17.09
C LYS A 151 4.61 5.53 -16.79
N LEU A 152 4.09 5.04 -15.68
CA LEU A 152 4.21 3.67 -15.19
C LEU A 152 2.81 3.09 -15.05
N ASN A 153 2.62 1.87 -15.54
CA ASN A 153 1.37 1.17 -15.34
C ASN A 153 1.47 0.30 -14.08
N ILE A 154 0.47 0.40 -13.20
CA ILE A 154 0.41 -0.31 -11.92
C ILE A 154 -0.80 -1.26 -11.99
N PRO A 155 -0.64 -2.45 -12.60
CA PRO A 155 -1.77 -3.33 -12.87
C PRO A 155 -2.35 -3.97 -11.60
N GLY A 156 -3.67 -4.14 -11.57
CA GLY A 156 -4.34 -5.10 -10.70
C GLY A 156 -4.26 -4.88 -9.19
N ARG A 157 -3.95 -3.68 -8.70
CA ARG A 157 -3.91 -3.36 -7.26
C ARG A 157 -5.10 -2.47 -6.87
N GLY A 158 -6.22 -3.11 -6.55
CA GLY A 158 -7.47 -2.49 -6.11
C GLY A 158 -8.68 -2.84 -6.98
N LYS A 159 -9.89 -2.61 -6.49
CA LYS A 159 -11.15 -2.68 -7.25
C LYS A 159 -11.88 -1.34 -7.11
N GLY A 160 -12.48 -0.82 -8.18
CA GLY A 160 -13.16 0.49 -8.16
C GLY A 160 -12.21 1.64 -7.79
N GLY A 161 -12.69 2.64 -7.02
CA GLY A 161 -11.91 3.81 -6.56
C GLY A 161 -10.70 3.50 -5.65
N PHE A 162 -10.35 2.23 -5.43
CA PHE A 162 -9.12 1.82 -4.75
C PHE A 162 -8.02 1.35 -5.71
N ALA A 163 -8.30 1.30 -7.02
CA ALA A 163 -7.28 1.00 -8.00
C ALA A 163 -6.20 2.10 -7.98
N ILE A 164 -4.94 1.70 -7.85
CA ILE A 164 -3.80 2.64 -7.95
C ILE A 164 -3.61 3.07 -9.42
N GLY A 165 -3.94 2.19 -10.37
CA GLY A 165 -4.07 2.49 -11.79
C GLY A 165 -2.75 2.83 -12.47
N GLU A 166 -2.42 4.12 -12.48
CA GLU A 166 -1.29 4.67 -13.22
C GLU A 166 -0.43 5.55 -12.31
N GLY A 167 0.87 5.38 -12.43
CA GLY A 167 1.88 6.19 -11.76
C GLY A 167 2.70 7.00 -12.75
N VAL A 168 3.36 8.03 -12.25
CA VAL A 168 4.32 8.86 -12.98
C VAL A 168 5.60 8.98 -12.17
N ILE A 169 6.70 9.12 -12.87
CA ILE A 169 8.02 9.31 -12.29
C ILE A 169 8.83 10.25 -13.18
N LEU A 170 9.67 11.08 -12.58
CA LEU A 170 10.64 11.88 -13.31
C LEU A 170 11.78 10.99 -13.81
N VAL A 171 12.11 11.09 -15.10
CA VAL A 171 13.14 10.23 -15.72
C VAL A 171 14.50 10.43 -15.04
N GLU A 172 14.80 11.65 -14.57
CA GLU A 172 15.98 11.93 -13.75
C GLU A 172 16.04 11.08 -12.47
N ASP A 173 14.93 10.94 -11.74
CA ASP A 173 14.88 10.15 -10.51
C ASP A 173 15.02 8.66 -10.81
N TRP A 174 14.48 8.21 -11.94
CA TRP A 174 14.63 6.84 -12.39
C TRP A 174 16.10 6.53 -12.68
N ILE A 175 16.76 7.38 -13.48
CA ILE A 175 18.18 7.21 -13.82
C ILE A 175 19.03 7.25 -12.55
N ASN A 176 18.77 8.19 -11.63
CA ASN A 176 19.46 8.28 -10.34
C ASN A 176 19.31 6.99 -9.53
N THR A 177 18.12 6.38 -9.51
CA THR A 177 17.86 5.10 -8.82
C THR A 177 18.71 3.97 -9.39
N ILE A 178 18.88 3.93 -10.71
CA ILE A 178 19.70 2.92 -11.39
C ILE A 178 21.18 3.15 -11.12
N GLN A 179 21.63 4.41 -11.20
CA GLN A 179 23.04 4.75 -10.97
C GLN A 179 23.49 4.39 -9.56
N GLN A 180 22.63 4.60 -8.56
CA GLN A 180 22.89 4.25 -7.16
C GLN A 180 22.90 2.73 -6.89
N ASN A 181 22.37 1.90 -7.79
CA ASN A 181 22.34 0.46 -7.57
C ASN A 181 23.73 -0.16 -7.78
N GLN A 182 24.26 -0.81 -6.74
CA GLN A 182 25.59 -1.42 -6.77
C GLN A 182 25.62 -2.78 -7.49
N ALA A 183 24.46 -3.43 -7.68
CA ALA A 183 24.38 -4.76 -8.27
C ALA A 183 24.54 -4.78 -9.79
N LEU A 184 24.36 -3.64 -10.46
CA LEU A 184 24.41 -3.54 -11.92
C LEU A 184 25.77 -3.03 -12.40
N SER A 185 26.26 -3.60 -13.51
CA SER A 185 27.47 -3.13 -14.17
C SER A 185 27.26 -1.73 -14.79
N GLN A 186 28.30 -0.89 -14.79
CA GLN A 186 28.25 0.45 -15.39
C GLN A 186 27.80 0.45 -16.87
N PRO A 187 28.30 -0.43 -17.78
CA PRO A 187 27.83 -0.45 -19.16
C PRO A 187 26.34 -0.79 -19.28
N LEU A 188 25.82 -1.67 -18.41
CA LEU A 188 24.40 -2.02 -18.39
C LEU A 188 23.53 -0.85 -17.94
N LYS A 189 23.98 -0.06 -16.95
CA LYS A 189 23.28 1.15 -16.51
C LYS A 189 23.14 2.18 -17.63
N GLU A 190 24.23 2.44 -18.35
CA GLU A 190 24.25 3.37 -19.49
C GLU A 190 23.37 2.88 -20.64
N LYS A 191 23.45 1.58 -20.96
CA LYS A 191 22.59 0.95 -21.97
C LYS A 191 21.12 1.05 -21.60
N TYR A 192 20.76 0.77 -20.35
CA TYR A 192 19.38 0.90 -19.88
C TYR A 192 18.90 2.35 -19.96
N ALA A 193 19.71 3.33 -19.55
CA ALA A 193 19.35 4.74 -19.62
C ALA A 193 19.04 5.19 -21.06
N LYS A 194 19.86 4.79 -22.03
CA LYS A 194 19.60 5.05 -23.45
C LYS A 194 18.28 4.43 -23.92
N VAL A 195 18.05 3.16 -23.58
CA VAL A 195 16.79 2.48 -23.93
C VAL A 195 15.58 3.16 -23.28
N LEU A 196 15.73 3.70 -22.06
CA LEU A 196 14.68 4.41 -21.34
C LEU A 196 14.30 5.73 -22.01
N GLU A 197 15.32 6.48 -22.47
CA GLU A 197 15.18 7.76 -23.20
C GLU A 197 14.58 7.56 -24.59
N GLU A 198 15.07 6.57 -25.35
CA GLU A 198 14.55 6.23 -26.68
C GLU A 198 13.08 5.75 -26.64
N ASN A 199 12.67 5.07 -25.56
CA ASN A 199 11.33 4.53 -25.40
C ASN A 199 10.50 5.35 -24.42
N THR A 200 10.28 6.63 -24.72
CA THR A 200 9.65 7.53 -23.76
C THR A 200 8.20 7.17 -23.43
N SER A 201 7.38 6.92 -24.45
CA SER A 201 5.93 6.65 -24.27
C SER A 201 5.60 5.17 -24.06
N SER A 202 6.54 4.26 -24.35
CA SER A 202 6.29 2.82 -24.24
C SER A 202 6.62 2.30 -22.84
N TYR A 203 5.71 1.51 -22.27
CA TYR A 203 5.91 0.77 -21.01
C TYR A 203 6.71 -0.52 -21.20
N THR A 204 6.76 -1.02 -22.43
CA THR A 204 7.36 -2.30 -22.78
C THR A 204 8.41 -2.15 -23.87
N VAL A 205 9.45 -2.96 -23.79
CA VAL A 205 10.50 -3.03 -24.79
C VAL A 205 10.76 -4.48 -25.22
N PRO A 206 11.18 -4.72 -26.47
CA PRO A 206 11.59 -6.04 -26.91
C PRO A 206 12.80 -6.54 -26.09
N ALA A 207 12.79 -7.80 -25.66
CA ALA A 207 13.92 -8.41 -24.95
C ALA A 207 15.19 -8.47 -25.81
N SER A 208 15.08 -8.37 -27.14
CA SER A 208 16.20 -8.36 -28.08
C SER A 208 17.12 -7.15 -27.94
N LEU A 209 16.72 -6.09 -27.23
CA LEU A 209 17.58 -4.94 -26.95
C LEU A 209 18.69 -5.26 -25.93
N PHE A 210 18.50 -6.31 -25.14
CA PHE A 210 19.42 -6.72 -24.08
C PHE A 210 19.96 -8.13 -24.33
N LEU A 211 21.15 -8.41 -23.83
CA LEU A 211 21.68 -9.76 -23.76
C LEU A 211 20.88 -10.56 -22.70
N PRO A 212 20.73 -11.88 -22.84
CA PRO A 212 19.95 -12.69 -21.90
C PRO A 212 20.49 -12.59 -20.46
N GLU A 213 21.80 -12.47 -20.28
CA GLU A 213 22.44 -12.25 -18.99
C GLU A 213 22.04 -10.89 -18.39
N GLU A 214 22.12 -9.82 -19.19
CA GLU A 214 21.68 -8.46 -18.81
C GLU A 214 20.20 -8.43 -18.42
N VAL A 215 19.33 -9.15 -19.14
CA VAL A 215 17.90 -9.26 -18.81
C VAL A 215 17.72 -9.91 -17.44
N SER A 216 18.46 -10.98 -17.15
CA SER A 216 18.37 -11.66 -15.85
C SER A 216 18.83 -10.77 -14.70
N GLU A 217 19.89 -9.97 -14.90
CA GLU A 217 20.38 -8.99 -13.93
C GLU A 217 19.36 -7.86 -13.69
N LEU A 218 18.78 -7.31 -14.76
CA LEU A 218 17.77 -6.25 -14.67
C LEU A 218 16.48 -6.72 -13.98
N ILE A 219 16.07 -7.98 -14.23
CA ILE A 219 14.92 -8.58 -13.55
C ILE A 219 15.25 -8.84 -12.07
N ALA A 220 16.43 -9.40 -11.77
CA ALA A 220 16.86 -9.65 -10.40
C ALA A 220 16.97 -8.36 -9.57
N ALA A 221 17.43 -7.27 -10.20
CA ALA A 221 17.50 -5.94 -9.60
C ALA A 221 16.12 -5.23 -9.51
N GLY A 222 15.09 -5.77 -10.16
CA GLY A 222 13.72 -5.24 -10.13
C GLY A 222 13.43 -4.09 -11.10
N PHE A 223 14.33 -3.81 -12.05
CA PHE A 223 14.17 -2.74 -13.05
C PHE A 223 13.39 -3.15 -14.29
N MET A 224 13.20 -4.45 -14.49
CA MET A 224 12.36 -5.01 -15.54
C MET A 224 11.56 -6.20 -15.04
N THR A 225 10.45 -6.48 -15.70
CA THR A 225 9.66 -7.70 -15.50
C THR A 225 9.38 -8.36 -16.85
N SER A 226 9.53 -9.68 -16.93
CA SER A 226 9.22 -10.43 -18.16
C SER A 226 7.71 -10.66 -18.26
N THR A 227 7.11 -10.29 -19.39
CA THR A 227 5.67 -10.45 -19.64
C THR A 227 5.30 -11.87 -20.09
N SER A 228 6.26 -12.59 -20.68
CA SER A 228 6.03 -13.89 -21.34
C SER A 228 5.85 -15.07 -20.38
N ALA A 229 6.16 -14.92 -19.10
CA ALA A 229 6.04 -16.01 -18.11
C ALA A 229 4.59 -16.31 -17.68
N LEU A 230 3.61 -15.50 -18.08
CA LEU A 230 2.19 -15.67 -17.70
C LEU A 230 1.29 -16.06 -18.88
N SER A 231 1.78 -15.99 -20.13
CA SER A 231 0.99 -16.30 -21.33
C SER A 231 1.03 -17.78 -21.74
N ASP A 232 2.00 -18.56 -21.25
CA ASP A 232 2.34 -19.87 -21.85
C ASP A 232 1.52 -21.07 -21.35
N HIS A 233 0.49 -20.87 -20.50
CA HIS A 233 -0.35 -21.99 -20.02
C HIS A 233 -1.87 -21.74 -19.99
N LEU A 234 -2.37 -20.61 -20.50
CA LEU A 234 -3.82 -20.32 -20.50
C LEU A 234 -4.51 -20.60 -21.84
N TYR A 235 -3.76 -20.92 -22.89
CA TYR A 235 -4.30 -21.13 -24.24
C TYR A 235 -3.79 -22.42 -24.87
N SER A 236 -4.23 -23.57 -24.35
CA SER A 236 -4.39 -24.78 -25.16
C SER A 236 -5.00 -25.91 -24.36
N LEU A 237 -6.32 -26.08 -24.46
CA LEU A 237 -6.96 -27.38 -24.70
C LEU A 237 -8.45 -27.13 -25.03
N PRO A 238 -8.95 -27.46 -26.23
CA PRO A 238 -10.38 -27.46 -26.51
C PRO A 238 -11.04 -28.60 -25.72
N GLY A 239 -12.04 -28.29 -24.89
CA GLY A 239 -12.92 -29.31 -24.28
C GLY A 239 -12.85 -29.47 -22.76
N THR A 240 -12.07 -28.67 -22.03
CA THR A 240 -12.10 -28.67 -20.55
C THR A 240 -13.01 -27.56 -20.03
N ALA A 241 -13.95 -27.92 -19.16
CA ALA A 241 -14.90 -26.98 -18.57
C ALA A 241 -14.18 -25.83 -17.85
N SER A 242 -14.53 -24.61 -18.22
CA SER A 242 -14.00 -23.35 -17.68
C SER A 242 -14.10 -23.32 -16.16
N SER A 243 -12.96 -23.33 -15.48
CA SER A 243 -12.86 -22.97 -14.06
C SER A 243 -13.23 -21.48 -13.87
N PRO A 244 -13.85 -21.07 -12.75
CA PRO A 244 -14.38 -19.71 -12.58
C PRO A 244 -13.24 -18.69 -12.52
N GLY A 245 -12.95 -18.08 -13.67
CA GLY A 245 -11.90 -17.07 -13.84
C GLY A 245 -11.87 -16.42 -15.24
N SER A 246 -12.60 -16.98 -16.21
CA SER A 246 -12.71 -16.45 -17.57
C SER A 246 -13.61 -15.20 -17.71
N SER A 247 -14.32 -14.79 -16.66
CA SER A 247 -15.15 -13.57 -16.65
C SER A 247 -14.33 -12.27 -16.59
N SER A 248 -13.01 -12.35 -16.38
CA SER A 248 -12.14 -11.16 -16.27
C SER A 248 -11.87 -10.44 -17.59
N LEU A 249 -12.11 -11.07 -18.74
CA LEU A 249 -11.97 -10.42 -20.05
C LEU A 249 -13.17 -9.54 -20.40
N ALA A 250 -14.40 -10.01 -20.11
CA ALA A 250 -15.62 -9.26 -20.37
C ALA A 250 -15.75 -8.00 -19.49
N ASN A 251 -15.23 -8.04 -18.26
CA ASN A 251 -15.20 -6.87 -17.37
C ASN A 251 -14.13 -5.83 -17.76
N SER A 252 -13.17 -6.20 -18.62
CA SER A 252 -12.04 -5.34 -18.98
C SER A 252 -12.45 -4.13 -19.83
N TRP A 253 -13.57 -4.23 -20.57
CA TRP A 253 -14.09 -3.14 -21.40
C TRP A 253 -15.03 -2.21 -20.63
N SER A 254 -15.68 -2.69 -19.57
CA SER A 254 -16.72 -1.93 -18.86
C SER A 254 -16.20 -1.05 -17.72
N THR A 255 -15.00 -1.31 -17.19
CA THR A 255 -14.44 -0.57 -16.04
C THR A 255 -13.16 0.21 -16.36
N ALA A 256 -12.61 0.07 -17.56
CA ALA A 256 -11.45 0.84 -17.98
C ALA A 256 -11.86 2.28 -18.31
N ALA A 257 -11.11 3.27 -17.81
CA ALA A 257 -11.34 4.66 -18.18
C ALA A 257 -11.15 4.85 -19.70
N THR A 258 -12.08 5.55 -20.34
CA THR A 258 -12.04 5.85 -21.79
C THR A 258 -10.70 6.47 -22.18
N GLY A 259 -9.99 5.86 -23.13
CA GLY A 259 -8.65 6.31 -23.58
C GLY A 259 -7.47 5.53 -22.97
N THR A 260 -7.72 4.55 -22.10
CA THR A 260 -6.66 3.65 -21.59
C THR A 260 -6.46 2.41 -22.48
N LEU A 261 -5.24 1.88 -22.53
CA LEU A 261 -4.89 0.67 -23.30
C LEU A 261 -5.69 -0.59 -22.88
N ALA A 262 -6.27 -0.58 -21.67
CA ALA A 262 -7.18 -1.63 -21.20
C ALA A 262 -8.52 -1.67 -21.98
N ALA A 263 -8.95 -0.53 -22.52
CA ALA A 263 -10.18 -0.41 -23.31
C ALA A 263 -9.99 -0.93 -24.75
N THR A 264 -8.76 -0.89 -25.27
CA THR A 264 -8.38 -1.47 -26.56
C THR A 264 -7.92 -2.91 -26.33
N GLY A 265 -8.86 -3.86 -26.25
CA GLY A 265 -8.58 -5.27 -25.98
C GLY A 265 -7.44 -5.84 -26.86
N GLY A 266 -6.26 -6.01 -26.26
CA GLY A 266 -5.06 -6.59 -26.86
C GLY A 266 -4.32 -7.48 -25.88
N SER A 267 -3.24 -8.14 -26.30
CA SER A 267 -2.44 -9.04 -25.44
C SER A 267 -1.97 -8.34 -24.16
N SER A 268 -1.64 -7.05 -24.22
CA SER A 268 -1.32 -6.22 -23.05
C SER A 268 -2.49 -6.05 -22.08
N ALA A 269 -3.75 -6.06 -22.54
CA ALA A 269 -4.94 -5.90 -21.69
C ALA A 269 -5.17 -7.08 -20.75
N VAL A 270 -4.78 -8.30 -21.15
CA VAL A 270 -4.86 -9.52 -20.31
C VAL A 270 -3.97 -9.41 -19.05
N HIS A 271 -2.87 -8.65 -19.14
CA HIS A 271 -1.95 -8.42 -18.03
C HIS A 271 -2.42 -7.31 -17.05
N LEU A 272 -3.38 -6.46 -17.46
CA LEU A 272 -3.84 -5.31 -16.67
C LEU A 272 -4.76 -5.70 -15.49
N ASN A 273 -5.37 -6.88 -15.55
CA ASN A 273 -6.34 -7.36 -14.56
C ASN A 273 -5.75 -8.24 -13.44
N GLY A 274 -4.44 -8.17 -13.19
CA GLY A 274 -3.88 -8.63 -11.93
C GLY A 274 -3.92 -10.15 -11.71
N GLY A 275 -3.29 -10.91 -12.59
CA GLY A 275 -2.89 -12.30 -12.29
C GLY A 275 -1.78 -12.31 -11.23
N GLY A 276 -2.16 -12.51 -9.97
CA GLY A 276 -1.22 -12.67 -8.85
C GLY A 276 -0.37 -13.94 -8.97
N GLY A 277 0.89 -13.83 -8.52
CA GLY A 277 1.93 -14.84 -8.69
C GLY A 277 1.63 -16.23 -8.12
N ARG A 278 2.01 -17.25 -8.90
CA ARG A 278 2.50 -18.54 -8.39
C ARG A 278 3.96 -18.64 -8.80
N GLY A 279 4.78 -19.10 -7.84
CA GLY A 279 6.23 -19.12 -7.96
C GLY A 279 6.73 -19.81 -9.23
N LEU A 280 7.87 -19.31 -9.72
CA LEU A 280 8.70 -20.00 -10.71
C LEU A 280 8.93 -21.44 -10.23
N HIS A 281 8.27 -22.40 -10.87
CA HIS A 281 8.66 -23.79 -10.73
C HIS A 281 9.94 -23.93 -11.55
N LEU A 282 11.08 -24.07 -10.88
CA LEU A 282 12.33 -24.43 -11.52
C LEU A 282 12.18 -25.86 -12.04
N SER A 283 11.68 -26.02 -13.27
CA SER A 283 11.55 -27.30 -13.93
C SER A 283 12.93 -27.79 -14.36
N THR A 284 13.62 -28.45 -13.42
CA THR A 284 14.64 -29.44 -13.75
C THR A 284 13.93 -30.69 -14.24
N SER A 285 13.83 -30.88 -15.56
CA SER A 285 13.79 -32.22 -16.15
C SER A 285 13.94 -32.16 -17.67
N SER A 286 15.03 -32.78 -18.10
CA SER A 286 15.21 -33.44 -19.39
C SER A 286 13.92 -34.01 -19.98
N SER A 287 13.48 -33.47 -21.12
CA SER A 287 12.89 -34.29 -22.18
C SER A 287 12.95 -33.56 -23.52
N SER A 288 13.50 -34.29 -24.48
CA SER A 288 13.59 -33.96 -25.89
C SER A 288 12.21 -33.73 -26.50
N SER A 289 11.91 -32.50 -26.92
CA SER A 289 10.97 -32.27 -28.02
C SER A 289 11.52 -31.16 -28.93
N LYS A 290 12.22 -31.59 -29.97
CA LYS A 290 12.48 -30.77 -31.16
C LYS A 290 11.15 -30.64 -31.88
N LEU A 291 10.44 -29.54 -31.69
CA LEU A 291 9.47 -29.05 -32.67
C LEU A 291 9.42 -27.52 -32.55
N SER A 292 9.58 -26.88 -33.71
CA SER A 292 9.67 -25.44 -33.91
C SER A 292 8.48 -24.67 -33.33
N SER A 293 8.61 -24.22 -32.08
CA SER A 293 7.83 -23.11 -31.54
C SER A 293 8.44 -21.82 -32.09
N ALA A 294 7.69 -21.11 -32.93
CA ALA A 294 8.06 -19.78 -33.39
C ALA A 294 8.43 -18.92 -32.18
N LYS A 295 9.67 -18.39 -32.15
CA LYS A 295 10.17 -17.48 -31.11
C LYS A 295 9.20 -16.31 -30.96
N GLN A 296 8.26 -16.41 -30.03
CA GLN A 296 7.48 -15.26 -29.62
C GLN A 296 8.47 -14.20 -29.12
N PRO A 297 8.38 -12.95 -29.60
CA PRO A 297 9.25 -11.90 -29.10
C PRO A 297 8.95 -11.71 -27.61
N GLN A 298 9.89 -12.11 -26.75
CA GLN A 298 9.77 -11.83 -25.33
C GLN A 298 9.75 -10.31 -25.15
N THR A 299 8.73 -9.80 -24.46
CA THR A 299 8.64 -8.38 -24.14
C THR A 299 8.95 -8.18 -22.66
N LEU A 300 9.62 -7.09 -22.36
CA LEU A 300 10.01 -6.71 -21.01
C LEU A 300 9.27 -5.44 -20.65
N THR A 301 8.70 -5.38 -19.46
CA THR A 301 8.04 -4.18 -18.92
C THR A 301 8.99 -3.46 -17.99
N PHE A 302 9.11 -2.14 -18.14
CA PHE A 302 9.88 -1.31 -17.20
C PHE A 302 9.25 -1.36 -15.81
N SER A 303 10.07 -1.55 -14.79
CA SER A 303 9.65 -1.52 -13.39
C SER A 303 10.70 -0.83 -12.52
N LEU A 304 10.33 -0.53 -11.28
CA LEU A 304 11.27 -0.03 -10.28
C LEU A 304 11.39 -1.03 -9.12
N PRO A 305 12.56 -1.13 -8.49
CA PRO A 305 12.74 -1.92 -7.28
C PRO A 305 11.76 -1.46 -6.20
N ASN A 306 11.32 -2.40 -5.35
CA ASN A 306 10.42 -2.17 -4.21
C ASN A 306 9.04 -1.59 -4.55
N THR A 307 8.65 -1.54 -5.83
CA THR A 307 7.29 -1.16 -6.25
C THR A 307 6.22 -1.97 -5.51
N GLY A 308 6.41 -3.28 -5.35
CA GLY A 308 5.46 -4.13 -4.61
C GLY A 308 5.24 -3.71 -3.16
N ALA A 309 6.32 -3.38 -2.43
CA ALA A 309 6.25 -2.95 -1.03
C ALA A 309 5.56 -1.59 -0.90
N TYR A 310 5.88 -0.64 -1.78
CA TYR A 310 5.21 0.65 -1.86
C TYR A 310 3.70 0.49 -2.06
N LEU A 311 3.28 -0.30 -3.06
CA LEU A 311 1.86 -0.51 -3.37
C LEU A 311 1.10 -1.19 -2.22
N GLN A 312 1.77 -2.11 -1.51
CA GLN A 312 1.19 -2.74 -0.32
C GLN A 312 0.96 -1.70 0.78
N THR A 313 1.98 -0.92 1.15
CA THR A 313 1.87 0.12 2.18
C THR A 313 0.80 1.15 1.81
N LEU A 314 0.73 1.55 0.53
CA LEU A 314 -0.29 2.46 0.01
C LEU A 314 -1.70 1.90 0.17
N THR A 315 -1.92 0.64 -0.22
CA THR A 315 -3.21 -0.03 -0.09
C THR A 315 -3.64 -0.17 1.38
N GLU A 316 -2.71 -0.56 2.26
CA GLU A 316 -2.96 -0.67 3.70
C GLU A 316 -3.24 0.70 4.34
N ALA A 317 -2.58 1.76 3.89
CA ALA A 317 -2.80 3.13 4.34
C ALA A 317 -4.18 3.66 3.93
N ARG A 318 -4.56 3.49 2.65
CA ARG A 318 -5.89 3.87 2.14
C ARG A 318 -7.01 3.16 2.90
N THR A 319 -6.89 1.83 3.05
CA THR A 319 -7.87 1.04 3.81
C THR A 319 -7.95 1.46 5.27
N HIS A 320 -6.82 1.82 5.89
CA HIS A 320 -6.82 2.32 7.25
C HIS A 320 -7.55 3.66 7.39
N LEU A 321 -7.37 4.59 6.46
CA LEU A 321 -8.08 5.88 6.48
C LEU A 321 -9.60 5.69 6.46
N LEU A 322 -10.10 4.79 5.60
CA LEU A 322 -11.53 4.44 5.57
C LEU A 322 -12.02 3.82 6.88
N VAL A 323 -11.20 2.96 7.49
CA VAL A 323 -11.53 2.37 8.79
C VAL A 323 -11.64 3.46 9.85
N LEU A 324 -10.83 4.51 9.80
CA LEU A 324 -10.96 5.65 10.72
C LEU A 324 -12.27 6.41 10.49
N LEU A 325 -12.64 6.68 9.22
CA LEU A 325 -13.89 7.36 8.83
C LEU A 325 -15.15 6.58 9.21
N THR A 326 -15.16 5.27 8.96
CA THR A 326 -16.28 4.39 9.32
C THR A 326 -16.42 4.22 10.83
N LYS A 327 -15.32 4.29 11.59
CA LYS A 327 -15.34 4.28 13.06
C LYS A 327 -15.66 5.63 13.68
N SER A 328 -15.41 6.76 12.99
CA SER A 328 -15.75 8.09 13.51
C SER A 328 -17.24 8.36 13.42
N SER A 329 -17.87 7.98 12.30
CA SER A 329 -19.31 8.10 12.10
C SER A 329 -19.84 6.82 11.44
N PRO A 330 -20.30 5.83 12.23
CA PRO A 330 -20.82 4.58 11.68
C PRO A 330 -22.04 4.78 10.75
N LYS A 331 -22.82 5.83 10.99
CA LYS A 331 -24.06 6.12 10.24
C LYS A 331 -23.80 6.89 8.95
N TYR A 332 -22.97 7.94 9.00
CA TYR A 332 -22.75 8.84 7.86
C TYR A 332 -21.37 8.68 7.21
N LYS A 333 -20.46 7.90 7.82
CA LYS A 333 -19.09 7.63 7.34
C LYS A 333 -18.29 8.89 7.02
N GLU A 334 -18.52 9.93 7.82
CA GLU A 334 -17.89 11.24 7.68
C GLU A 334 -17.19 11.69 8.97
N SER A 335 -16.24 12.60 8.82
CA SER A 335 -15.53 13.24 9.92
C SER A 335 -14.90 14.54 9.46
N THR A 336 -14.59 15.43 10.40
CA THR A 336 -13.75 16.59 10.14
C THR A 336 -12.31 16.15 9.84
N LYS A 337 -11.61 16.90 8.96
CA LYS A 337 -10.20 16.67 8.60
C LYS A 337 -9.32 16.59 9.85
N GLU A 338 -9.46 17.54 10.78
CA GLU A 338 -8.64 17.59 11.99
C GLU A 338 -8.85 16.37 12.90
N MET A 339 -10.09 15.91 13.07
CA MET A 339 -10.37 14.72 13.88
C MET A 339 -9.79 13.46 13.24
N LEU A 340 -9.80 13.35 11.90
CA LEU A 340 -9.15 12.25 11.20
C LEU A 340 -7.64 12.31 11.32
N ARG A 341 -7.04 13.50 11.22
CA ARG A 341 -5.61 13.72 11.41
C ARG A 341 -5.16 13.27 12.79
N GLU A 342 -5.86 13.72 13.83
CA GLU A 342 -5.59 13.33 15.21
C GLU A 342 -5.65 11.80 15.38
N ARG A 343 -6.68 11.14 14.81
CA ARG A 343 -6.82 9.68 14.86
C ARG A 343 -5.73 8.95 14.05
N TRP A 344 -5.31 9.51 12.92
CA TRP A 344 -4.21 8.97 12.11
C TRP A 344 -2.88 9.00 12.88
N ASP A 345 -2.64 10.11 13.59
CA ASP A 345 -1.46 10.30 14.45
C ASP A 345 -1.55 9.53 15.79
N GLY A 346 -2.65 8.81 16.02
CA GLY A 346 -2.82 7.91 17.16
C GLY A 346 -3.43 8.57 18.41
N GLY A 347 -4.13 9.70 18.26
CA GLY A 347 -4.80 10.39 19.36
C GLY A 347 -3.83 11.05 20.34
N ILE A 348 -2.63 11.40 19.87
CA ILE A 348 -1.60 12.02 20.69
C ILE A 348 -1.81 13.54 20.61
N PRO A 349 -1.90 14.25 21.75
CA PRO A 349 -2.01 15.70 21.76
C PRO A 349 -0.87 16.31 20.94
N LEU A 350 -1.27 17.12 19.95
CA LEU A 350 -0.39 17.85 19.06
C LEU A 350 0.65 18.62 19.87
N ASP A 351 1.92 18.31 19.62
CA ASP A 351 3.16 19.10 19.83
C ASP A 351 3.30 20.11 20.98
N ASP A 352 2.52 19.99 22.07
CA ASP A 352 2.65 20.83 23.25
C ASP A 352 4.03 20.65 23.88
N MET A 353 4.75 21.76 24.10
CA MET A 353 6.06 21.75 24.77
C MET A 353 5.99 21.02 26.13
N GLN A 354 4.88 21.14 26.84
CA GLN A 354 4.63 20.45 28.10
C GLN A 354 4.52 18.93 27.92
N SER A 355 3.82 18.49 26.87
CA SER A 355 3.67 17.07 26.53
C SER A 355 4.99 16.46 26.07
N LYS A 356 5.79 17.20 25.28
CA LYS A 356 7.17 16.80 24.92
C LYS A 356 8.07 16.67 26.15
N ALA A 357 8.01 17.65 27.06
CA ALA A 357 8.82 17.63 28.28
C ALA A 357 8.43 16.48 29.22
N LYS A 358 7.13 16.20 29.40
CA LYS A 358 6.65 15.03 30.15
C LYS A 358 7.11 13.72 29.54
N ARG A 359 7.11 13.61 28.20
CA ARG A 359 7.63 12.44 27.47
C ARG A 359 9.13 12.25 27.67
N ALA A 360 9.91 13.32 27.56
CA ALA A 360 11.36 13.29 27.76
C ALA A 360 11.74 12.82 29.18
N ARG A 361 10.91 13.14 30.18
CA ARG A 361 11.08 12.70 31.57
C ARG A 361 10.50 11.31 31.87
N GLY A 362 9.84 10.66 30.91
CA GLY A 362 9.22 9.34 31.12
C GLY A 362 7.90 9.37 31.93
N GLU A 363 7.33 10.55 32.15
CA GLU A 363 6.10 10.78 32.94
C GLU A 363 4.81 10.65 32.11
N TRP A 364 4.90 10.12 30.88
CA TRP A 364 3.78 10.07 29.94
C TRP A 364 2.98 8.78 30.07
N ASN A 365 1.71 8.90 30.44
CA ASN A 365 0.77 7.77 30.61
C ASN A 365 -0.01 7.40 29.33
N GLY A 366 0.27 8.03 28.18
CA GLY A 366 -0.40 7.77 26.90
C GLY A 366 0.42 6.88 25.96
N VAL A 367 -0.12 6.61 24.76
CA VAL A 367 0.63 5.94 23.69
C VAL A 367 1.76 6.87 23.24
N LEU A 368 2.98 6.33 23.15
CA LEU A 368 4.13 7.09 22.66
C LEU A 368 4.06 7.22 21.13
N PRO A 369 4.49 8.36 20.53
CA PRO A 369 4.40 8.59 19.09
C PRO A 369 4.98 7.45 18.24
N GLY A 370 6.17 6.96 18.59
CA GLY A 370 6.85 5.88 17.87
C GLY A 370 6.18 4.50 17.98
N LYS A 371 5.18 4.35 18.86
CA LYS A 371 4.39 3.11 19.03
C LYS A 371 3.03 3.16 18.32
N THR A 372 2.67 4.28 17.71
CA THR A 372 1.41 4.42 16.97
C THR A 372 1.42 3.59 15.69
N LYS A 373 0.23 3.36 15.13
CA LYS A 373 0.07 2.62 13.87
C LYS A 373 0.74 3.34 12.69
N LYS A 374 0.70 4.68 12.68
CA LYS A 374 1.43 5.54 11.74
C LYS A 374 2.91 5.16 11.62
N TRP A 375 3.59 4.98 12.75
CA TRP A 375 5.02 4.64 12.76
C TRP A 375 5.28 3.13 12.63
N LYS A 376 4.40 2.29 13.18
CA LYS A 376 4.57 0.82 13.16
C LYS A 376 4.25 0.18 11.81
N GLN A 377 3.25 0.68 11.08
CA GLN A 377 2.78 0.07 9.83
C GLN A 377 3.01 0.97 8.62
N PHE A 378 2.84 2.28 8.79
CA PHE A 378 2.92 3.23 7.68
C PHE A 378 4.20 4.05 7.68
N TYR A 379 5.23 3.62 8.42
CA TYR A 379 6.58 4.23 8.40
C TYR A 379 6.60 5.76 8.59
N GLY A 380 5.61 6.32 9.28
CA GLY A 380 5.49 7.77 9.48
C GLY A 380 4.85 8.53 8.31
N MET A 381 4.05 7.87 7.47
CA MET A 381 3.31 8.51 6.37
C MET A 381 2.46 9.69 6.86
N GLU A 382 2.56 10.81 6.17
CA GLU A 382 1.81 12.02 6.50
C GLU A 382 0.31 11.85 6.23
N PHE A 383 -0.52 12.49 7.07
CA PHE A 383 -1.98 12.38 6.96
C PHE A 383 -2.50 13.10 5.71
N GLU A 384 -1.99 14.30 5.45
CA GLU A 384 -2.31 15.12 4.30
C GLU A 384 -2.06 14.36 3.00
N TRP A 385 -0.88 13.71 2.91
CA TRP A 385 -0.50 12.89 1.77
C TRP A 385 -1.49 11.76 1.49
N ILE A 386 -1.86 10.97 2.51
CA ILE A 386 -2.80 9.86 2.30
C ILE A 386 -4.23 10.34 2.03
N LEU A 387 -4.62 11.50 2.57
CA LEU A 387 -5.92 12.11 2.30
C LEU A 387 -6.03 12.55 0.83
N GLU A 388 -5.01 13.24 0.32
CA GLU A 388 -4.93 13.67 -1.08
C GLU A 388 -4.97 12.47 -2.03
N GLU A 389 -4.22 11.42 -1.72
CA GLU A 389 -4.22 10.18 -2.49
C GLU A 389 -5.60 9.49 -2.50
N CYS A 390 -6.29 9.44 -1.36
CA CYS A 390 -7.64 8.88 -1.28
C CYS A 390 -8.68 9.75 -1.99
N LEU A 391 -8.52 11.08 -1.95
CA LEU A 391 -9.39 12.01 -2.67
C LEU A 391 -9.24 11.84 -4.18
N GLY A 392 -8.00 11.81 -4.66
CA GLY A 392 -7.69 11.67 -6.08
C GLY A 392 -8.09 10.33 -6.68
N SER A 393 -8.03 9.26 -5.87
CA SER A 393 -8.49 7.93 -6.29
C SER A 393 -10.02 7.77 -6.19
N GLY A 394 -10.71 8.73 -5.57
CA GLY A 394 -12.16 8.69 -5.36
C GLY A 394 -12.58 7.74 -4.25
N GLY A 395 -11.67 7.35 -3.35
CA GLY A 395 -11.99 6.57 -2.16
C GLY A 395 -12.62 7.40 -1.03
N VAL A 396 -12.40 8.71 -1.05
CA VAL A 396 -13.06 9.69 -0.17
C VAL A 396 -13.44 10.94 -0.95
N GLU A 397 -14.42 11.66 -0.43
CA GLU A 397 -14.84 12.97 -0.91
C GLU A 397 -14.63 14.01 0.19
N CYS A 398 -14.03 15.14 -0.16
CA CYS A 398 -13.90 16.27 0.75
C CYS A 398 -15.03 17.28 0.50
N PHE A 399 -15.51 17.95 1.53
CA PHE A 399 -16.56 18.97 1.42
C PHE A 399 -16.36 20.07 2.45
N LYS A 400 -16.81 21.29 2.14
CA LYS A 400 -16.77 22.40 3.09
C LYS A 400 -17.91 22.29 4.08
N THR A 401 -17.57 22.36 5.36
CA THR A 401 -18.56 22.52 6.43
C THR A 401 -18.77 24.00 6.74
N ARG A 402 -19.96 24.36 7.24
CA ARG A 402 -20.31 25.75 7.56
C ARG A 402 -19.48 26.33 8.70
N SER A 403 -19.04 25.50 9.65
CA SER A 403 -18.48 25.95 10.94
C SER A 403 -17.19 25.25 11.38
N VAL A 404 -16.92 24.02 10.92
CA VAL A 404 -15.85 23.16 11.48
C VAL A 404 -14.71 22.87 10.48
N GLY A 405 -14.67 23.59 9.36
CA GLY A 405 -13.63 23.46 8.34
C GLY A 405 -13.94 22.39 7.28
N LEU A 406 -12.92 21.62 6.88
CA LEU A 406 -13.06 20.59 5.84
C LEU A 406 -13.63 19.30 6.43
N GLY A 407 -14.75 18.84 5.90
CA GLY A 407 -15.32 17.51 6.12
C GLY A 407 -14.80 16.51 5.10
N VAL A 408 -14.71 15.25 5.49
CA VAL A 408 -14.29 14.13 4.65
C VAL A 408 -15.30 13.00 4.85
N ARG A 409 -15.76 12.39 3.76
CA ARG A 409 -16.65 11.23 3.79
C ARG A 409 -16.20 10.13 2.83
N VAL A 410 -16.63 8.91 3.09
CA VAL A 410 -16.44 7.78 2.16
C VAL A 410 -17.39 7.93 0.96
N THR A 411 -16.87 7.70 -0.25
CA THR A 411 -17.61 7.74 -1.51
C THR A 411 -18.41 6.46 -1.79
#